data_AF-A0A4Z1P397-F1
#
_entry.id   AF-A0A4Z1P397-F1
#
_cell.length_a   1.000
_cell.length_b   1.000
_cell.length_c   1.000
_cell.angle_alpha   90.00
_cell.angle_beta   90.00
_cell.angle_gamma   90.00
#
_symmetry.space_group_name_H-M   'P 1'
#
loop_
_entity.id
_entity.type
_entity.pdbx_description
1 polymer ?
#
loop_
_entity_poly.entity_id
_entity_poly.type
_entity_poly.pdbx_seq_one_letter_code
_entity_poly.pdbx_strand_id
1 'polypeptide(L)'
;MLFSSYLLPTTLLAMLPAMVSARGCTHYEVTYIVPCPDDKCKGGSIEDYEYAFRTNANEFEKWADKAGVGGYCGGFCQDVKQRNWGKIGQTAKDGAGYTFTMRCVAARMGKIWSEGIPAYREGLERIMENRACDVSCSPSGAPFSGQNCEFLYGDC
;
A
#
# COMPACT_ATOMS: atom_id res chain seq x y z
N MET A 1 25.29 -61.95 27.58
CA MET A 1 24.99 -60.60 28.10
C MET A 1 25.39 -59.60 27.01
N LEU A 2 24.47 -58.70 26.68
CA LEU A 2 24.61 -57.63 25.69
C LEU A 2 25.74 -56.65 26.06
N PHE A 3 26.25 -55.89 25.09
CA PHE A 3 26.10 -54.42 25.03
C PHE A 3 26.64 -53.90 23.68
N SER A 4 25.71 -53.52 22.80
CA SER A 4 25.98 -52.63 21.66
C SER A 4 26.14 -51.21 22.19
N SER A 5 27.25 -50.55 21.88
CA SER A 5 27.44 -49.12 22.16
C SER A 5 27.49 -48.35 20.86
N TYR A 6 26.34 -47.74 20.56
CA TYR A 6 26.14 -46.73 19.51
C TYR A 6 26.76 -45.41 19.98
N LEU A 7 27.82 -44.94 19.32
CA LEU A 7 28.21 -43.53 19.41
C LEU A 7 27.61 -42.80 18.22
N LEU A 8 26.43 -42.22 18.48
CA LEU A 8 25.72 -41.33 17.57
C LEU A 8 26.58 -40.09 17.30
N PRO A 9 26.71 -39.64 16.03
CA PRO A 9 27.42 -38.42 15.71
C PRO A 9 26.65 -37.23 16.29
N THR A 10 27.36 -36.41 17.05
CA THR A 10 26.89 -35.12 17.56
C THR A 10 26.78 -34.18 16.35
N THR A 11 25.65 -34.26 15.63
CA THR A 11 25.28 -33.23 14.67
C THR A 11 25.01 -31.96 15.44
N LEU A 12 26.02 -31.10 15.55
CA LEU A 12 25.83 -29.68 15.86
C LEU A 12 24.78 -29.15 14.88
N LEU A 13 23.54 -28.97 15.34
CA LEU A 13 22.62 -28.05 14.68
C LEU A 13 23.21 -26.65 14.86
N ALA A 14 23.96 -26.21 13.87
CA ALA A 14 24.21 -24.79 13.67
C ALA A 14 22.83 -24.14 13.50
N MET A 15 22.33 -23.50 14.56
CA MET A 15 21.25 -22.52 14.42
C MET A 15 21.83 -21.38 13.58
N LEU A 16 21.74 -21.50 12.26
CA LEU A 16 21.91 -20.34 11.40
C LEU A 16 20.84 -19.35 11.87
N PRO A 17 21.21 -18.11 12.25
CA PRO A 17 20.21 -17.08 12.49
C PRO A 17 19.35 -17.07 11.23
N ALA A 18 18.04 -17.33 11.40
CA ALA A 18 17.10 -17.16 10.32
C ALA A 18 17.37 -15.76 9.79
N MET A 19 17.88 -15.66 8.56
CA MET A 19 18.09 -14.38 7.92
C MET A 19 16.69 -13.80 7.79
N VAL A 20 16.32 -13.00 8.80
CA VAL A 20 15.13 -12.16 8.79
C VAL A 20 15.28 -11.40 7.49
N SER A 21 14.46 -11.76 6.51
CA SER A 21 14.52 -11.18 5.18
C SER A 21 14.56 -9.67 5.36
N ALA A 22 15.70 -9.06 5.06
CA ALA A 22 15.89 -7.62 5.13
C ALA A 22 15.00 -6.88 4.11
N ARG A 23 14.10 -7.61 3.44
CA ARG A 23 13.20 -7.17 2.39
C ARG A 23 11.82 -7.83 2.52
N GLY A 24 11.28 -7.80 3.74
CA GLY A 24 9.92 -8.26 4.04
C GLY A 24 8.81 -7.26 3.67
N CYS A 25 9.20 -6.07 3.18
CA CYS A 25 8.30 -4.94 3.01
C CYS A 25 8.45 -4.27 1.62
N THR A 26 7.48 -3.43 1.28
CA THR A 26 7.34 -2.76 -0.02
C THR A 26 6.69 -1.39 0.17
N HIS A 27 6.87 -0.46 -0.77
CA HIS A 27 6.04 0.73 -0.85
C HIS A 27 4.72 0.36 -1.51
N TYR A 28 3.62 0.82 -0.94
CA TYR A 28 2.27 0.58 -1.46
C TYR A 28 1.66 1.87 -1.97
N GLU A 29 0.95 1.79 -3.08
CA GLU A 29 0.16 2.87 -3.64
C GLU A 29 -1.20 2.33 -4.04
N VAL A 30 -2.22 3.14 -3.77
CA VAL A 30 -3.56 2.91 -4.25
C VAL A 30 -4.18 4.20 -4.78
N THR A 31 -4.98 4.10 -5.84
CA THR A 31 -5.81 5.21 -6.32
C THR A 31 -7.28 4.90 -6.21
N TYR A 32 -8.00 5.80 -5.56
CA TYR A 32 -9.45 5.84 -5.51
C TYR A 32 -9.97 6.84 -6.55
N ILE A 33 -11.06 6.48 -7.21
CA ILE A 33 -11.65 7.26 -8.31
C ILE A 33 -13.17 7.30 -8.18
N VAL A 34 -13.81 8.36 -8.65
CA VAL A 34 -15.26 8.34 -8.92
C VAL A 34 -15.48 7.60 -10.25
N PRO A 35 -16.18 6.45 -10.27
CA PRO A 35 -16.28 5.65 -11.48
C PRO A 35 -17.01 6.38 -12.59
N CYS A 36 -16.58 6.12 -13.82
CA CYS A 36 -17.18 6.68 -15.02
C CYS A 36 -17.81 5.55 -15.84
N PRO A 37 -19.11 5.25 -15.64
CA PRO A 37 -19.78 4.20 -16.39
C PRO A 37 -19.76 4.50 -17.88
N ASP A 38 -19.62 3.45 -18.69
CA ASP A 38 -19.59 3.50 -20.16
C ASP A 38 -18.53 4.46 -20.75
N ASP A 39 -17.39 4.61 -20.07
CA ASP A 39 -16.31 5.56 -20.40
C ASP A 39 -16.75 7.04 -20.46
N LYS A 40 -17.90 7.35 -19.84
CA LYS A 40 -18.49 8.70 -19.83
C LYS A 40 -18.55 9.23 -18.41
N CYS A 41 -17.64 10.13 -18.08
CA CYS A 41 -17.79 10.91 -16.86
C CYS A 41 -18.75 12.07 -17.13
N LYS A 42 -19.85 12.18 -16.39
CA LYS A 42 -20.70 13.37 -16.46
C LYS A 42 -20.06 14.59 -15.78
N GLY A 43 -18.97 14.38 -15.04
CA GLY A 43 -18.50 15.33 -14.06
C GLY A 43 -19.40 15.31 -12.83
N GLY A 44 -19.34 16.38 -12.05
CA GLY A 44 -20.04 16.52 -10.78
C GLY A 44 -19.33 17.53 -9.89
N SER A 45 -19.90 17.75 -8.70
CA SER A 45 -19.27 18.58 -7.67
C SER A 45 -18.35 17.72 -6.81
N ILE A 46 -17.22 18.26 -6.35
CA ILE A 46 -16.37 17.52 -5.40
C ILE A 46 -17.10 17.32 -4.07
N GLU A 47 -17.98 18.26 -3.71
CA GLU A 47 -18.81 18.25 -2.51
C GLU A 47 -19.68 16.99 -2.42
N ASP A 48 -20.11 16.43 -3.56
CA ASP A 48 -20.90 15.19 -3.62
C ASP A 48 -20.10 13.97 -3.16
N TYR A 49 -18.76 14.03 -3.25
CA TYR A 49 -17.84 12.93 -2.97
C TYR A 49 -16.87 13.22 -1.81
N GLU A 50 -16.87 14.44 -1.27
CA GLU A 50 -15.91 14.88 -0.25
C GLU A 50 -15.94 13.98 0.98
N TYR A 51 -17.15 13.62 1.44
CA TYR A 51 -17.31 12.70 2.57
C TYR A 51 -16.73 11.32 2.28
N ALA A 52 -16.97 10.78 1.08
CA ALA A 52 -16.48 9.48 0.68
C ALA A 52 -14.95 9.47 0.61
N PHE A 53 -14.34 10.46 -0.05
CA PHE A 53 -12.89 10.59 -0.12
C PHE A 53 -12.25 10.77 1.26
N ARG A 54 -12.76 11.70 2.07
CA ARG A 54 -12.22 11.96 3.42
C ARG A 54 -12.32 10.73 4.32
N THR A 55 -13.44 10.02 4.28
CA THR A 55 -13.63 8.81 5.10
C THR A 55 -12.68 7.71 4.64
N ASN A 56 -12.57 7.49 3.34
CA ASN A 56 -11.70 6.48 2.77
C ASN A 56 -10.21 6.79 3.01
N ALA A 57 -9.82 8.07 3.00
CA ALA A 57 -8.48 8.50 3.39
C ALA A 57 -8.19 8.16 4.85
N ASN A 58 -9.07 8.58 5.77
CA ASN A 58 -8.93 8.28 7.19
C ASN A 58 -8.85 6.78 7.48
N GLU A 59 -9.60 5.95 6.77
CA GLU A 59 -9.57 4.50 6.92
C GLU A 59 -8.29 3.88 6.37
N PHE A 60 -7.81 4.37 5.22
CA PHE A 60 -6.53 3.96 4.67
C PHE A 60 -5.37 4.28 5.63
N GLU A 61 -5.30 5.51 6.14
CA GLU A 61 -4.24 5.95 7.06
C GLU A 61 -4.25 5.12 8.35
N LYS A 62 -5.43 4.96 8.98
CA LYS A 62 -5.59 4.11 10.16
C LYS A 62 -5.19 2.66 9.92
N TRP A 63 -5.50 2.12 8.74
CA TRP A 63 -5.10 0.76 8.38
C TRP A 63 -3.59 0.65 8.16
N ALA A 64 -2.99 1.62 7.47
CA ALA A 64 -1.55 1.65 7.23
C ALA A 64 -0.75 1.78 8.54
N ASP A 65 -1.27 2.49 9.54
CA ASP A 65 -0.67 2.64 10.87
C ASP A 65 -0.68 1.34 11.72
N LYS A 66 -1.44 0.31 11.32
CA LYS A 66 -1.53 -0.93 12.10
C LYS A 66 -0.23 -1.73 12.07
N ALA A 67 0.13 -2.29 13.22
CA ALA A 67 1.21 -3.26 13.32
C ALA A 67 0.94 -4.49 12.44
N GLY A 68 1.93 -4.90 11.65
CA GLY A 68 1.79 -5.96 10.65
C GLY A 68 1.21 -5.51 9.29
N VAL A 69 0.91 -4.21 9.14
CA VAL A 69 0.60 -3.56 7.86
C VAL A 69 1.73 -2.60 7.48
N GLY A 70 1.66 -1.30 7.80
CA GLY A 70 2.77 -0.34 7.68
C GLY A 70 3.42 0.00 9.03
N GLY A 71 2.63 0.00 10.10
CA GLY A 71 3.08 0.26 11.46
C GLY A 71 3.64 1.66 11.58
N TYR A 72 4.90 1.77 12.01
CA TYR A 72 5.55 3.05 12.31
C TYR A 72 5.54 4.07 11.15
N CYS A 73 5.65 3.60 9.90
CA CYS A 73 5.68 4.51 8.76
C CYS A 73 4.31 4.95 8.25
N GLY A 74 3.25 4.25 8.66
CA GLY A 74 1.90 4.60 8.29
C GLY A 74 1.66 4.76 6.79
N GLY A 75 0.69 5.60 6.47
CA GLY A 75 0.37 6.02 5.13
C GLY A 75 -0.33 7.36 5.13
N PHE A 76 -0.47 7.96 3.96
CA PHE A 76 -1.22 9.19 3.78
C PHE A 76 -1.89 9.24 2.41
N CYS A 77 -2.95 10.03 2.31
CA CYS A 77 -3.59 10.34 1.05
C CYS A 77 -3.27 11.77 0.59
N GLN A 78 -3.09 11.94 -0.71
CA GLN A 78 -2.99 13.25 -1.34
C GLN A 78 -4.37 13.89 -1.47
N ASP A 79 -4.41 15.20 -1.68
CA ASP A 79 -5.64 15.91 -2.03
C ASP A 79 -6.33 15.32 -3.26
N VAL A 80 -7.66 15.41 -3.26
CA VAL A 80 -8.48 14.96 -4.39
C VAL A 80 -8.19 15.84 -5.61
N LYS A 81 -7.89 15.20 -6.74
CA LYS A 81 -7.61 15.87 -8.01
C LYS A 81 -8.67 15.57 -9.04
N GLN A 82 -9.16 16.61 -9.69
CA GLN A 82 -9.91 16.48 -10.92
C GLN A 82 -9.00 15.96 -12.03
N ARG A 83 -9.47 14.95 -12.77
CA ARG A 83 -8.80 14.35 -13.91
C ARG A 83 -9.73 14.37 -15.10
N ASN A 84 -9.26 14.91 -16.22
CA ASN A 84 -9.97 14.76 -17.47
C ASN A 84 -10.02 13.29 -17.86
N TRP A 85 -11.17 12.83 -18.33
CA TRP A 85 -11.41 11.45 -18.71
C TRP A 85 -11.78 11.38 -20.19
N GLY A 86 -11.28 10.34 -20.88
CA GLY A 86 -11.33 10.22 -22.33
C GLY A 86 -9.94 10.29 -22.97
N LYS A 87 -9.83 9.79 -24.21
CA LYS A 87 -8.53 9.68 -24.91
C LYS A 87 -7.91 11.05 -25.17
N ILE A 88 -6.60 11.17 -24.91
CA ILE A 88 -5.78 12.29 -25.39
C ILE A 88 -5.95 12.37 -26.92
N GLY A 89 -6.54 13.46 -27.41
CA GLY A 89 -6.78 13.70 -28.83
C GLY A 89 -8.24 13.59 -29.30
N GLN A 90 -9.17 13.14 -28.45
CA GLN A 90 -10.60 13.31 -28.72
C GLN A 90 -11.07 14.66 -28.16
N THR A 91 -11.54 15.54 -29.04
CA THR A 91 -12.16 16.80 -28.64
C THR A 91 -13.33 16.52 -27.70
N ALA A 92 -13.52 17.38 -26.68
CA ALA A 92 -14.60 17.32 -25.69
C ALA A 92 -16.04 17.25 -26.25
N LYS A 93 -16.20 17.28 -27.58
CA LYS A 93 -17.47 17.17 -28.30
C LYS A 93 -18.13 15.78 -28.22
N ASP A 94 -17.39 14.71 -27.89
CA ASP A 94 -17.92 13.33 -27.87
C ASP A 94 -18.16 12.77 -26.45
N GLY A 95 -18.08 13.59 -25.40
CA GLY A 95 -18.34 13.16 -24.02
C GLY A 95 -17.11 12.93 -23.14
N ALA A 96 -15.99 13.58 -23.45
CA ALA A 96 -14.84 13.66 -22.53
C ALA A 96 -15.22 14.53 -21.34
N GLY A 97 -15.63 13.90 -20.25
CA GLY A 97 -15.86 14.59 -18.98
C GLY A 97 -14.63 14.64 -18.10
N TYR A 98 -14.86 14.82 -16.82
CA TYR A 98 -13.83 14.70 -15.79
C TYR A 98 -14.33 13.83 -14.65
N THR A 99 -13.39 13.27 -13.92
CA THR A 99 -13.62 12.52 -12.68
C THR A 99 -12.72 13.07 -11.58
N PHE A 100 -12.91 12.59 -10.36
CA PHE A 100 -12.10 12.90 -9.20
C PHE A 100 -11.30 11.67 -8.79
N THR A 101 -10.03 11.89 -8.44
CA THR A 101 -9.11 10.84 -8.01
C THR A 101 -8.39 11.24 -6.73
N MET A 102 -8.12 10.27 -5.87
CA MET A 102 -7.32 10.44 -4.67
C MET A 102 -6.27 9.33 -4.63
N ARG A 103 -5.01 9.73 -4.54
CA ARG A 103 -3.87 8.81 -4.46
C ARG A 103 -3.46 8.67 -3.01
N CYS A 104 -3.34 7.44 -2.53
CA CYS A 104 -2.84 7.14 -1.21
C CYS A 104 -1.59 6.28 -1.30
N VAL A 105 -0.62 6.54 -0.43
CA VAL A 105 0.67 5.86 -0.43
C VAL A 105 1.08 5.49 0.99
N ALA A 106 1.78 4.38 1.13
CA ALA A 106 2.28 3.90 2.41
C ALA A 106 3.69 3.31 2.26
N ALA A 107 4.60 3.67 3.16
CA ALA A 107 6.00 3.23 3.10
C ALA A 107 6.20 1.94 3.88
N ARG A 108 7.17 1.12 3.44
CA ARG A 108 7.66 -0.06 4.20
C ARG A 108 6.53 -0.96 4.71
N MET A 109 5.48 -1.11 3.91
CA MET A 109 4.36 -1.99 4.19
C MET A 109 4.80 -3.44 4.11
N GLY A 110 4.35 -4.28 5.03
CA GLY A 110 4.52 -5.73 4.96
C GLY A 110 4.08 -6.26 3.60
N LYS A 111 4.86 -7.18 3.02
CA LYS A 111 4.43 -7.89 1.80
C LYS A 111 3.21 -8.76 2.05
N ILE A 112 3.11 -9.30 3.26
CA ILE A 112 1.95 -10.03 3.77
C ILE A 112 1.35 -9.17 4.88
N TRP A 113 0.09 -8.78 4.72
CA TRP A 113 -0.60 -7.97 5.72
C TRP A 113 -1.32 -8.85 6.72
N SER A 114 -1.27 -8.46 8.00
CA SER A 114 -2.08 -9.07 9.05
C SER A 114 -3.58 -8.82 8.85
N GLU A 115 -3.94 -7.74 8.14
CA GLU A 115 -5.31 -7.34 7.84
C GLU A 115 -5.42 -6.82 6.41
N GLY A 116 -6.50 -7.18 5.72
CA GLY A 116 -6.79 -6.67 4.38
C GLY A 116 -7.03 -5.16 4.36
N ILE A 117 -6.70 -4.52 3.24
CA ILE A 117 -6.99 -3.10 3.02
C ILE A 117 -8.51 -2.84 3.16
N PRO A 118 -8.93 -1.73 3.81
CA PRO A 118 -10.34 -1.40 3.98
C PRO A 118 -11.09 -1.36 2.66
N ALA A 119 -12.38 -1.68 2.67
CA ALA A 119 -13.24 -1.52 1.49
C ALA A 119 -13.36 -0.03 1.13
N TYR A 120 -13.50 0.26 -0.17
CA TYR A 120 -13.77 1.63 -0.62
C TYR A 120 -15.18 2.08 -0.25
N ARG A 121 -15.39 3.39 -0.14
CA ARG A 121 -16.69 3.99 0.16
C ARG A 121 -17.58 4.09 -1.08
N GLU A 122 -18.90 4.09 -0.85
CA GLU A 122 -19.90 4.21 -1.91
C GLU A 122 -19.62 5.42 -2.80
N GLY A 123 -19.81 5.25 -4.11
CA GLY A 123 -19.51 6.28 -5.11
C GLY A 123 -18.02 6.38 -5.48
N LEU A 124 -17.15 5.59 -4.86
CA LEU A 124 -15.76 5.43 -5.27
C LEU A 124 -15.51 4.01 -5.80
N GLU A 125 -14.42 3.87 -6.55
CA GLU A 125 -13.81 2.61 -6.90
C GLU A 125 -12.31 2.67 -6.63
N ARG A 126 -11.71 1.49 -6.50
CA ARG A 126 -10.25 1.34 -6.45
C ARG A 126 -9.75 0.80 -7.78
N ILE A 127 -8.88 1.56 -8.45
CA ILE A 127 -8.49 1.25 -9.84
C ILE A 127 -7.01 0.94 -10.05
N MET A 128 -6.15 1.27 -9.08
CA MET A 128 -4.73 0.96 -9.16
C MET A 128 -4.26 0.52 -7.79
N GLU A 129 -3.62 -0.64 -7.72
CA GLU A 129 -2.94 -1.15 -6.53
C GLU A 129 -1.53 -1.57 -6.94
N ASN A 130 -0.54 -0.76 -6.56
CA ASN A 130 0.84 -0.97 -6.97
C ASN A 130 1.70 -1.26 -5.74
N ARG A 131 2.62 -2.21 -5.88
CA ARG A 131 3.69 -2.50 -4.91
C ARG A 131 5.03 -2.24 -5.56
N ALA A 132 5.82 -1.34 -4.99
CA ALA A 132 7.11 -0.93 -5.53
C ALA A 132 8.21 -1.13 -4.49
N CYS A 133 9.42 -1.44 -4.99
CA CYS A 133 10.62 -1.67 -4.22
C CYS A 133 10.56 -2.85 -3.24
N ASP A 134 11.74 -3.41 -2.97
CA ASP A 134 11.92 -4.43 -1.97
C ASP A 134 12.75 -3.88 -0.81
N VAL A 135 12.07 -3.40 0.23
CA VAL A 135 12.67 -2.59 1.29
C VAL A 135 12.60 -3.29 2.65
N SER A 136 13.53 -2.89 3.52
CA SER A 136 13.45 -3.28 4.92
C SER A 136 12.17 -2.73 5.56
N CYS A 137 11.54 -3.56 6.37
CA CYS A 137 10.38 -3.17 7.16
C CYS A 137 10.72 -2.05 8.15
N SER A 138 9.67 -1.40 8.69
CA SER A 138 9.77 -0.30 9.63
C SER A 138 10.94 -0.46 10.63
N PRO A 139 11.71 0.61 10.88
CA PRO A 139 12.88 0.56 11.74
C PRO A 139 12.48 -0.01 13.11
N SER A 140 13.26 -0.97 13.62
CA SER A 140 12.97 -1.68 14.88
C SER A 140 13.13 -0.82 16.15
N GLY A 141 13.07 0.51 16.04
CA GLY A 141 13.37 1.45 17.13
C GLY A 141 14.83 1.43 17.56
N ALA A 142 15.72 0.76 16.80
CA ALA A 142 17.14 0.73 17.12
C ALA A 142 17.76 2.12 16.88
N PRO A 143 18.54 2.67 17.83
CA PRO A 143 19.04 4.05 17.81
C PRO A 143 20.01 4.39 16.66
N PHE A 144 20.28 3.44 15.76
CA PHE A 144 21.20 3.58 14.63
C PHE A 144 20.66 3.04 13.30
N SER A 145 19.36 2.74 13.19
CA SER A 145 18.79 2.48 11.87
C SER A 145 18.66 3.81 11.13
N GLY A 146 19.53 4.10 10.15
CA GLY A 146 19.36 5.20 9.20
C GLY A 146 18.14 5.05 8.28
N GLN A 147 17.15 4.26 8.70
CA GLN A 147 15.90 4.01 8.01
C GLN A 147 14.86 5.01 8.53
N ASN A 148 14.40 5.87 7.65
CA ASN A 148 13.27 6.75 7.88
C ASN A 148 12.05 6.24 7.10
N CYS A 149 10.93 6.95 7.28
CA CYS A 149 9.68 6.71 6.56
C CYS A 149 9.50 7.66 5.37
N GLU A 150 10.49 8.51 5.10
CA GLU A 150 10.51 9.35 3.90
C GLU A 150 10.71 8.46 2.68
N PHE A 151 9.82 8.59 1.69
CA PHE A 151 9.96 7.87 0.43
C PHE A 151 9.30 8.66 -0.69
N LEU A 152 9.84 8.48 -1.90
CA LEU A 152 9.18 8.84 -3.14
C LEU A 152 8.72 7.54 -3.77
N TYR A 153 7.41 7.37 -3.94
CA TYR A 153 6.88 6.12 -4.50
C TYR A 153 7.48 5.85 -5.88
N GLY A 154 8.13 4.71 -6.04
CA GLY A 154 8.85 4.31 -7.26
C GLY A 154 10.36 4.58 -7.24
N ASP A 155 10.85 5.33 -6.25
CA ASP A 155 12.29 5.52 -6.01
C ASP A 155 12.75 4.53 -4.92
N CYS A 156 13.72 3.69 -5.27
CA CYS A 156 14.34 2.67 -4.41
C CYS A 156 15.85 2.94 -4.34
#